data_AF-A0A820A5S3-F1
#
_entry.id   AF-A0A820A5S3-F1
#
_cell.length_a   1.000
_cell.length_b   1.000
_cell.length_c   1.000
_cell.angle_alpha   90.00
_cell.angle_beta   90.00
_cell.angle_gamma   90.00
#
_symmetry.space_group_name_H-M   'P 1'
#
loop_
_entity.id
_entity.type
_entity.pdbx_description
1 polymer ?
#
loop_
_entity_poly.entity_id
_entity_poly.type
_entity_poly.pdbx_seq_one_letter_code
_entity_poly.pdbx_strand_id
1 'polypeptide(L)'
;MLKNLQKLTISNNPPLPDTQTSGHEVYSQSKIIGEQMAIDIVKNSSKSIICVRFGWVNIDNQPGNTWSRTVWLSHRDLCLFIDKVLQAPDNISGIYFLTSNNHRRWVDLDDAKRDFDFVPQDGAEKL
;
A
#
# COMPACT_ATOMS: atom_id res chain seq x y z
N MET A 1 -1.80 5.77 27.17
CA MET A 1 -0.75 5.27 26.25
C MET A 1 -1.07 5.46 24.77
N LEU A 2 -2.16 6.14 24.38
CA LEU A 2 -2.60 6.28 22.97
C LEU A 2 -2.42 7.69 22.38
N LYS A 3 -1.87 8.66 23.13
CA LYS A 3 -1.82 10.07 22.72
C LYS A 3 -0.86 10.38 21.56
N ASN A 4 -0.06 9.41 21.11
CA ASN A 4 0.98 9.60 20.08
C ASN A 4 0.77 8.72 18.83
N LEU A 5 -0.39 8.09 18.66
CA LEU A 5 -0.66 7.33 17.43
C LEU A 5 -1.11 8.32 16.34
N GLN A 6 -0.27 8.47 15.31
CA GLN A 6 -0.60 9.24 14.12
C GLN A 6 -0.92 8.27 12.97
N LYS A 7 -2.02 8.53 12.25
CA LYS A 7 -2.32 7.85 10.98
C LYS A 7 -1.21 8.23 9.99
N LEU A 8 -0.47 7.24 9.50
CA LEU A 8 0.54 7.49 8.47
C LEU A 8 -0.17 7.64 7.12
N THR A 9 -0.03 8.82 6.53
CA THR A 9 -0.49 9.14 5.18
C THR A 9 0.71 9.28 4.26
N ILE A 10 0.48 9.09 2.96
CA ILE A 10 1.52 9.25 1.93
C ILE A 10 2.13 10.65 1.96
N SER A 11 1.32 11.68 2.27
CA SER A 11 1.73 13.07 2.29
C SER A 11 2.61 13.48 3.48
N ASN A 12 2.48 12.83 4.63
CA ASN A 12 2.94 13.41 5.90
C ASN A 12 4.21 12.77 6.47
N ASN A 13 4.40 11.46 6.26
CA ASN A 13 5.61 10.75 6.70
C ASN A 13 5.59 9.33 6.11
N PRO A 14 6.10 9.09 4.89
CA PRO A 14 6.10 7.74 4.35
C PRO A 14 6.92 6.85 5.30
N PRO A 15 6.36 5.74 5.83
CA PRO A 15 7.13 4.77 6.61
C PRO A 15 8.39 4.41 5.82
N LEU A 16 9.54 4.76 6.39
CA LEU A 16 10.85 4.43 5.87
C LEU A 16 11.14 2.96 6.21
N PRO A 17 12.03 2.31 5.44
CA PRO A 17 12.55 0.99 5.79
C PRO A 17 12.95 0.93 7.26
N ASP A 18 12.56 -0.14 7.95
CA ASP A 18 13.06 -0.40 9.30
C ASP A 18 14.59 -0.55 9.23
N THR A 19 15.30 0.36 9.91
CA THR A 19 16.76 0.38 9.97
C THR A 19 17.31 -0.56 11.05
N GLN A 20 16.45 -1.24 11.81
CA GLN A 20 16.86 -2.06 12.96
C GLN A 20 16.98 -3.56 12.65
N THR A 21 16.47 -4.04 11.51
CA THR A 21 16.47 -5.47 11.15
C THR A 21 17.25 -5.73 9.85
N SER A 22 18.44 -6.33 9.98
CA SER A 22 19.34 -6.58 8.84
C SER A 22 18.75 -7.58 7.84
N GLY A 23 18.64 -7.17 6.57
CA GLY A 23 18.12 -7.99 5.45
C GLY A 23 16.79 -7.50 4.87
N HIS A 24 15.84 -7.08 5.72
CA HIS A 24 14.62 -6.38 5.27
C HIS A 24 14.92 -5.00 4.68
N GLU A 25 16.04 -4.42 5.10
CA GLU A 25 16.47 -3.08 4.71
C GLU A 25 16.79 -2.98 3.23
N VAL A 26 17.61 -3.86 2.63
CA VAL A 26 18.03 -3.75 1.22
C VAL A 26 16.84 -3.93 0.26
N TYR A 27 15.96 -4.90 0.56
CA TYR A 27 14.72 -5.06 -0.20
C TYR A 27 13.87 -3.79 -0.12
N SER A 28 13.63 -3.27 1.08
CA SER A 28 12.79 -2.09 1.28
C SER A 28 13.40 -0.84 0.64
N GLN A 29 14.71 -0.62 0.79
CA GLN A 29 15.46 0.44 0.13
C GLN A 29 15.34 0.33 -1.40
N SER A 30 15.42 -0.87 -1.98
CA SER A 30 15.25 -1.06 -3.42
C SER A 30 13.86 -0.61 -3.91
N LYS A 31 12.81 -0.78 -3.11
CA LYS A 31 11.46 -0.31 -3.43
C LYS A 31 11.35 1.21 -3.34
N ILE A 32 11.95 1.82 -2.32
CA ILE A 32 12.02 3.29 -2.20
C ILE A 32 12.79 3.92 -3.37
N ILE A 33 13.90 3.32 -3.80
CA ILE A 33 14.63 3.76 -5.00
C ILE A 33 13.73 3.70 -6.23
N GLY A 34 12.94 2.63 -6.38
CA GLY A 34 11.96 2.51 -7.46
C GLY A 34 10.89 3.60 -7.43
N GLU A 35 10.37 3.95 -6.25
CA GLU A 35 9.42 5.07 -6.09
C GLU A 35 10.06 6.42 -6.48
N GLN A 36 11.31 6.66 -6.11
CA GLN A 36 12.01 7.90 -6.49
C GLN A 36 12.24 7.96 -8.01
N MET A 37 12.64 6.85 -8.64
CA MET A 37 12.75 6.75 -10.10
C MET A 37 11.41 7.01 -10.79
N ALA A 38 10.31 6.51 -10.23
CA ALA A 38 8.97 6.76 -10.75
C ALA A 38 8.62 8.25 -10.72
N ILE A 39 8.90 8.94 -9.60
CA ILE A 39 8.69 10.40 -9.48
C ILE A 39 9.47 11.14 -10.56
N ASP A 40 10.74 10.77 -10.77
CA ASP A 40 11.58 11.44 -11.76
C ASP A 40 11.09 11.18 -13.20
N ILE A 41 10.65 9.96 -13.51
CA ILE A 41 10.09 9.63 -14.83
C ILE A 41 8.78 10.39 -15.09
N VAL A 42 7.86 10.41 -14.12
CA VAL A 42 6.57 11.11 -14.25
C VAL A 42 6.79 12.62 -14.43
N LYS A 43 7.77 13.21 -13.75
CA LYS A 43 8.10 14.65 -13.91
C LYS A 43 8.68 15.00 -15.27
N ASN A 44 9.38 14.06 -15.92
CA ASN A 44 10.18 14.33 -17.13
C ASN A 44 9.62 13.63 -18.38
N SER A 45 8.44 13.02 -18.32
CA SER A 45 7.82 12.32 -19.46
C SER A 45 6.30 12.39 -19.37
N SER A 46 5.61 11.93 -20.42
CA SER A 46 4.15 11.77 -20.44
C SER A 46 3.68 10.44 -19.83
N LYS A 47 4.56 9.68 -19.18
CA LYS A 47 4.23 8.37 -18.61
C LYS A 47 3.52 8.53 -17.27
N SER A 48 2.50 7.71 -17.07
CA SER A 48 1.94 7.45 -15.74
C SER A 48 2.69 6.30 -15.06
N ILE A 49 2.96 6.45 -13.77
CA ILE A 49 3.47 5.36 -12.93
C ILE A 49 2.71 5.34 -11.60
N ILE A 50 2.20 4.16 -11.26
CA ILE A 50 1.51 3.87 -10.00
C ILE A 50 2.41 2.95 -9.18
N CYS A 51 2.92 3.45 -8.07
CA CYS A 51 3.69 2.67 -7.11
C CYS A 51 2.76 2.19 -5.98
N VAL A 52 2.78 0.89 -5.70
CA VAL A 52 1.89 0.30 -4.69
C VAL A 52 2.71 -0.36 -3.60
N ARG A 53 2.52 0.10 -2.36
CA ARG A 53 3.04 -0.52 -1.15
C ARG A 53 2.01 -1.55 -0.67
N PHE A 54 2.08 -2.73 -1.29
CA PHE A 54 1.24 -3.85 -0.90
C PHE A 54 1.48 -4.23 0.56
N GLY A 55 0.39 -4.47 1.27
CA GLY A 55 0.40 -5.09 2.58
C GLY A 55 0.87 -6.55 2.53
N TRP A 56 0.50 -7.32 3.55
CA TRP A 56 0.88 -8.72 3.64
C TRP A 56 -0.04 -9.61 2.83
N VAL A 57 0.45 -10.04 1.67
CA VAL A 57 -0.12 -11.08 0.81
C VAL A 57 0.60 -12.39 1.11
N ASN A 58 -0.13 -13.45 1.46
CA ASN A 58 0.43 -14.77 1.77
C ASN A 58 -0.27 -15.88 0.99
N ILE A 59 0.35 -17.06 0.98
CA ILE A 59 -0.15 -18.21 0.22
C ILE A 59 -1.49 -18.73 0.72
N ASP A 60 -1.71 -18.71 2.03
CA ASP A 60 -2.92 -19.22 2.67
C ASP A 60 -4.12 -18.28 2.48
N ASN A 61 -3.87 -17.05 2.02
CA ASN A 61 -4.85 -15.97 1.94
C ASN A 61 -5.58 -15.75 3.26
N GLN A 62 -4.84 -15.77 4.37
CA GLN A 62 -5.39 -15.60 5.73
C GLN A 62 -4.71 -14.44 6.48
N PRO A 63 -5.40 -13.76 7.42
CA PRO A 63 -4.85 -12.58 8.11
C PRO A 63 -3.67 -12.84 9.05
N GLY A 64 -3.48 -14.08 9.49
CA GLY A 64 -2.37 -14.49 10.37
C GLY A 64 -2.49 -13.95 11.81
N ASN A 65 -1.37 -13.52 12.38
CA ASN A 65 -1.27 -13.07 13.77
C ASN A 65 -1.71 -11.60 13.96
N THR A 66 -1.67 -11.12 15.21
CA THR A 66 -2.11 -9.76 15.58
C THR A 66 -1.47 -8.64 14.74
N TRP A 67 -0.18 -8.74 14.41
CA TRP A 67 0.50 -7.71 13.64
C TRP A 67 0.15 -7.82 12.15
N SER A 68 0.21 -9.04 11.57
CA SER A 68 -0.09 -9.24 10.15
C SER A 68 -1.54 -8.89 9.81
N ARG A 69 -2.47 -9.04 10.76
CA ARG A 69 -3.87 -8.59 10.64
C ARG A 69 -3.99 -7.08 10.38
N THR A 70 -3.02 -6.26 10.77
CA THR A 70 -3.06 -4.81 10.50
C THR A 70 -2.76 -4.48 9.04
N VAL A 71 -1.98 -5.34 8.37
CA VAL A 71 -1.47 -5.11 7.01
C VAL A 71 -1.96 -6.15 6.01
N TRP A 72 -2.79 -7.12 6.42
CA TRP A 72 -3.24 -8.18 5.53
C TRP A 72 -3.94 -7.64 4.28
N LEU A 73 -3.64 -8.26 3.14
CA LEU A 73 -4.27 -7.97 1.86
C LEU A 73 -4.72 -9.29 1.27
N SER A 74 -6.04 -9.46 1.15
CA SER A 74 -6.61 -10.66 0.53
C SER A 74 -6.30 -10.70 -0.96
N HIS A 75 -6.25 -11.90 -1.53
CA HIS A 75 -6.06 -12.07 -2.97
C HIS A 75 -7.18 -11.40 -3.78
N ARG A 76 -8.42 -11.43 -3.27
CA ARG A 76 -9.57 -10.78 -3.90
C ARG A 76 -9.40 -9.28 -3.97
N ASP A 77 -9.00 -8.65 -2.86
CA ASP A 77 -8.80 -7.20 -2.80
C ASP A 77 -7.59 -6.75 -3.61
N LEU A 78 -6.54 -7.58 -3.67
CA LEU A 78 -5.40 -7.36 -4.56
C LEU A 78 -5.84 -7.35 -6.03
N CYS A 79 -6.52 -8.40 -6.49
CA CYS A 79 -7.00 -8.48 -7.87
C CYS A 79 -7.96 -7.34 -8.21
N LEU A 80 -8.90 -7.03 -7.31
CA LEU A 80 -9.83 -5.92 -7.48
C LEU A 80 -9.10 -4.59 -7.69
N PHE A 81 -8.07 -4.30 -6.88
CA PHE A 81 -7.30 -3.07 -7.05
C PHE A 81 -6.57 -3.03 -8.39
N ILE A 82 -5.93 -4.13 -8.79
CA ILE A 82 -5.22 -4.22 -10.08
C ILE A 82 -6.19 -4.01 -11.24
N ASP A 83 -7.37 -4.62 -11.22
CA ASP A 83 -8.40 -4.44 -12.24
C ASP A 83 -8.86 -2.98 -12.34
N LYS A 84 -9.05 -2.31 -11.19
CA LYS A 84 -9.42 -0.89 -11.15
C LYS A 84 -8.31 0.00 -11.73
N VAL A 85 -7.05 -0.25 -11.39
CA VAL A 85 -5.90 0.50 -11.91
C VAL A 85 -5.75 0.33 -13.42
N LEU A 86 -5.94 -0.89 -13.95
CA LEU A 86 -5.85 -1.15 -15.38
C LEU A 86 -6.97 -0.48 -16.21
N GLN A 87 -8.09 -0.14 -15.56
CA GLN A 87 -9.21 0.59 -16.17
C GLN A 87 -9.12 2.11 -15.96
N ALA A 88 -8.16 2.57 -15.15
CA ALA A 88 -8.02 3.97 -14.81
C ALA A 88 -7.42 4.78 -15.99
N PRO A 89 -7.68 6.09 -16.06
CA PRO A 89 -7.02 6.97 -17.01
C PRO A 89 -5.49 6.92 -16.90
N ASP A 90 -4.81 7.05 -18.04
CA ASP A 90 -3.35 6.96 -18.18
C ASP A 90 -2.59 8.21 -17.70
N ASN A 91 -3.28 9.16 -17.07
CA ASN A 91 -2.70 10.38 -16.50
C ASN A 91 -2.55 10.33 -14.97
N ILE A 92 -3.02 9.26 -14.32
CA ILE A 92 -2.95 9.13 -12.86
C ILE A 92 -1.59 8.56 -12.47
N SER A 93 -0.85 9.24 -11.59
CA SER A 93 0.40 8.74 -11.01
C SER A 93 0.39 8.94 -9.51
N GLY A 94 1.07 8.07 -8.75
CA GLY A 94 1.13 8.22 -7.32
C GLY A 94 1.72 7.02 -6.59
N ILE A 95 1.86 7.18 -5.27
CA ILE A 95 2.27 6.12 -4.35
C ILE A 95 1.05 5.79 -3.48
N TYR A 96 0.69 4.51 -3.38
CA TYR A 96 -0.51 4.06 -2.67
C TYR A 96 -0.16 2.99 -1.65
N PHE A 97 -0.78 3.02 -0.47
CA PHE A 97 -0.83 1.86 0.41
C PHE A 97 -2.01 0.97 0.03
N LEU A 98 -1.82 -0.34 0.12
CA LEU A 98 -2.90 -1.29 -0.16
C LEU A 98 -3.00 -2.37 0.91
N THR A 99 -4.16 -2.45 1.53
CA THR A 99 -4.55 -3.52 2.47
C THR A 99 -6.03 -3.83 2.25
N SER A 100 -6.50 -4.97 2.76
CA SER A 100 -7.95 -5.21 2.90
C SER A 100 -8.57 -4.23 3.92
N ASN A 101 -9.88 -4.30 4.14
CA ASN A 101 -10.58 -3.45 5.11
C ASN A 101 -10.32 -3.90 6.57
N ASN A 102 -9.05 -4.00 6.95
CA ASN A 102 -8.63 -4.39 8.28
C ASN A 102 -9.00 -3.28 9.26
N HIS A 103 -9.69 -3.63 10.34
CA HIS A 103 -10.13 -2.67 11.35
C HIS A 103 -8.94 -1.95 12.00
N ARG A 104 -7.82 -2.67 12.18
CA ARG A 104 -6.59 -2.17 12.81
C ARG A 104 -5.53 -1.68 11.81
N ARG A 105 -5.91 -1.40 10.56
CA ARG A 105 -4.95 -0.83 9.60
C ARG A 105 -4.43 0.52 10.11
N TRP A 106 -3.13 0.74 9.94
CA TRP A 106 -2.46 1.99 10.30
C TRP A 106 -2.16 2.87 9.09
N VAL A 107 -2.42 2.35 7.88
CA VAL A 107 -2.29 3.04 6.61
C VAL A 107 -3.64 3.50 6.07
N ASP A 108 -3.62 4.58 5.31
CA ASP A 108 -4.77 5.10 4.60
C ASP A 108 -5.03 4.40 3.26
N LEU A 109 -6.30 4.28 2.87
CA LEU A 109 -6.73 3.83 1.55
C LEU A 109 -7.49 4.94 0.78
N ASP A 110 -7.61 6.14 1.35
CA ASP A 110 -8.42 7.24 0.80
C ASP A 110 -7.94 7.67 -0.60
N ASP A 111 -6.63 7.68 -0.87
CA ASP A 111 -6.09 7.98 -2.20
C ASP A 111 -6.51 6.93 -3.24
N ALA A 112 -6.42 5.64 -2.89
CA ALA A 112 -6.84 4.55 -3.77
C ALA A 112 -8.35 4.58 -4.05
N LYS A 113 -9.15 4.93 -3.03
CA LYS A 113 -10.59 5.13 -3.19
C LYS A 113 -10.90 6.31 -4.10
N ARG A 114 -10.22 7.45 -3.90
CA ARG A 114 -10.44 8.66 -4.70
C ARG A 114 -10.08 8.45 -6.17
N ASP A 115 -8.91 7.87 -6.42
CA ASP A 115 -8.32 7.84 -7.75
C ASP A 115 -8.77 6.62 -8.57
N PHE A 116 -9.14 5.52 -7.90
CA PHE A 116 -9.49 4.25 -8.57
C PHE A 116 -10.85 3.67 -8.17
N ASP A 117 -11.64 4.37 -7.34
CA ASP A 117 -12.87 3.82 -6.76
C ASP A 117 -12.64 2.44 -6.09
N PHE A 118 -11.46 2.27 -5.48
CA PHE A 118 -11.12 1.04 -4.79
C PHE A 118 -11.79 1.01 -3.41
N VAL A 119 -12.65 0.00 -3.21
CA VAL A 119 -13.27 -0.30 -1.92
C VAL A 119 -13.00 -1.78 -1.59
N PRO A 120 -12.14 -2.08 -0.61
CA PRO A 120 -11.83 -3.46 -0.23
C PRO A 120 -13.08 -4.18 0.31
N GLN A 121 -13.23 -5.45 -0.07
CA GLN A 121 -14.36 -6.31 0.23
C GLN A 121 -14.10 -7.23 1.42
N ASP A 122 -12.83 -7.60 1.65
CA ASP A 122 -12.43 -8.45 2.76
C ASP A 122 -11.87 -7.62 3.92
N GLY A 123 -11.65 -8.25 5.08
CA GLY A 123 -11.01 -7.61 6.22
C GLY A 123 -10.55 -8.62 7.26
N ALA A 124 -9.41 -8.34 7.89
CA ALA A 124 -8.73 -9.25 8.80
C ALA A 124 -9.53 -9.73 10.03
N GLU A 125 -10.64 -9.06 10.35
CA GLU A 125 -11.49 -9.37 11.50
C GLU A 125 -12.64 -10.34 11.19
N LYS A 126 -12.95 -10.54 9.90
CA LYS A 126 -14.14 -11.28 9.44
C LYS A 126 -13.86 -12.75 9.09
N LEU A 127 -12.65 -13.24 9.39
CA LEU A 127 -12.18 -14.61 9.13
C LEU A 127 -11.61 -15.22 10.42
#